data_AF-A0A0A9HUX9-F1
#
_entry.id   AF-A0A0A9HUX9-F1
#
_cell.length_a   1.000
_cell.length_b   1.000
_cell.length_c   1.000
_cell.angle_alpha   90.00
_cell.angle_beta   90.00
_cell.angle_gamma   90.00
#
_symmetry.space_group_name_H-M   'P 1'
#
loop_
_entity.id
_entity.type
_entity.pdbx_description
1 polymer ?
#
loop_
_entity_poly.entity_id
_entity_poly.type
_entity_poly.pdbx_seq_one_letter_code
_entity_poly.pdbx_strand_id
1 'polypeptide(L)'
;MRTAALPTFRKLYGSIEVELQAGELITVTTQNNYNSYSFGGKKTLVLSTAGVLGGKNSFLGRGYVVVGMVCLLLALLLTVLCLVFPLKEQDLLLRYPPSRLAR
;
A
#
# COMPACT_ATOMS: atom_id res chain seq x y z
N MET A 1 -11.32 -4.85 24.41
CA MET A 1 -11.38 -5.86 23.32
C MET A 1 -11.56 -5.14 22.00
N ARG A 2 -10.71 -5.39 21.00
CA ARG A 2 -10.82 -4.75 19.68
C ARG A 2 -11.45 -5.72 18.68
N THR A 3 -12.62 -5.39 18.14
CA THR A 3 -13.30 -6.17 17.10
C THR A 3 -12.52 -6.13 15.79
N ALA A 4 -12.62 -7.19 14.99
CA ALA A 4 -12.02 -7.25 13.65
C ALA A 4 -13.01 -6.68 12.62
N ALA A 5 -12.48 -6.01 11.59
CA ALA A 5 -13.29 -5.43 10.51
C ALA A 5 -13.62 -6.44 9.40
N LEU A 6 -12.84 -7.52 9.28
CA LEU A 6 -13.00 -8.54 8.25
C LEU A 6 -13.33 -9.91 8.88
N PRO A 7 -14.04 -10.80 8.16
CA PRO A 7 -14.36 -12.15 8.65
C PRO A 7 -13.10 -13.00 8.83
N THR A 8 -12.10 -12.82 7.96
CA THR A 8 -10.76 -13.39 8.13
C THR A 8 -9.87 -12.38 8.82
N PHE A 9 -9.50 -12.66 10.07
CA PHE A 9 -8.67 -11.77 10.85
C PHE A 9 -7.54 -12.52 11.56
N ARG A 10 -6.52 -11.76 11.93
CA ARG A 10 -5.41 -12.25 12.76
C ARG A 10 -5.41 -11.46 14.05
N LYS A 11 -5.12 -12.13 15.15
CA LYS A 11 -4.89 -11.52 16.46
C LYS A 11 -3.52 -11.98 16.94
N LEU A 12 -2.76 -11.04 17.51
CA LEU A 12 -1.48 -11.36 18.12
C LEU A 12 -1.76 -12.17 19.40
N TYR A 13 -1.17 -13.36 19.47
CA TYR A 13 -1.21 -14.19 20.67
C TYR A 13 0.00 -13.92 21.57
N GLY A 14 1.19 -13.76 20.97
CA GLY A 14 2.43 -13.43 21.65
C GLY A 14 3.52 -13.02 20.65
N SER A 15 4.60 -12.46 21.16
CA SER A 15 5.80 -12.09 20.41
C SER A 15 6.99 -12.87 20.95
N ILE A 16 7.89 -13.29 20.06
CA ILE A 16 9.17 -13.90 20.42
C ILE A 16 10.22 -12.82 20.15
N GLU A 17 10.92 -12.38 21.19
CA GLU A 17 11.92 -11.30 21.11
C GLU A 17 13.33 -11.81 20.82
N VAL A 18 13.50 -13.13 20.72
CA VAL A 18 14.77 -13.80 20.43
C VAL A 18 14.87 -14.12 18.94
N GLU A 19 16.06 -13.99 18.38
CA GLU A 19 16.34 -14.42 17.00
C GLU A 19 16.28 -15.94 16.89
N LEU A 20 15.39 -16.44 16.04
CA LEU A 20 15.24 -17.84 15.72
C LEU A 20 16.17 -18.22 14.56
N GLN A 21 16.96 -19.28 14.73
CA GLN A 21 17.84 -19.75 13.67
C GLN A 21 17.12 -20.65 12.68
N ALA A 22 17.60 -20.69 11.44
CA ALA A 22 17.05 -21.57 10.43
C ALA A 22 17.25 -23.05 10.85
N GLY A 23 16.15 -23.80 10.93
CA GLY A 23 16.16 -25.20 11.35
C GLY A 23 15.88 -25.42 12.85
N GLU A 24 15.68 -24.36 13.61
CA GLU A 24 15.25 -24.47 15.01
C GLU A 24 13.82 -25.02 15.11
N LEU A 25 13.62 -25.98 16.01
CA LEU A 25 12.37 -26.73 16.12
C LEU A 25 11.46 -26.11 17.17
N ILE A 26 10.45 -25.37 16.70
CA ILE A 26 9.48 -24.70 17.58
C ILE A 26 8.27 -25.61 17.78
N THR A 27 8.10 -26.12 19.00
CA THR A 27 6.94 -26.94 19.35
C THR A 27 5.82 -26.06 19.89
N VAL A 28 4.68 -26.04 19.21
CA VAL A 28 3.50 -25.26 19.62
C VAL A 28 2.40 -26.22 20.04
N THR A 29 2.22 -26.39 21.35
CA THR A 29 1.11 -27.18 21.91
C THR A 29 -0.14 -26.32 22.07
N THR A 30 -1.21 -26.65 21.36
CA THR A 30 -2.47 -25.88 21.40
C THR A 30 -3.60 -26.76 21.92
N GLN A 31 -4.37 -26.23 22.88
CA GLN A 31 -5.60 -26.86 23.38
C GLN A 31 -6.83 -26.21 22.74
N ASN A 32 -7.74 -27.02 22.19
CA ASN A 32 -8.92 -26.52 21.48
C ASN A 32 -10.13 -26.32 22.40
N ASN A 33 -10.10 -25.28 23.22
CA ASN A 33 -11.19 -24.98 24.17
C ASN A 33 -12.37 -24.24 23.54
N TYR A 34 -12.20 -23.70 22.33
CA TYR A 34 -13.24 -22.98 21.62
C TYR A 34 -13.51 -23.69 20.30
N ASN A 35 -14.67 -24.32 20.17
CA ASN A 35 -15.01 -25.09 18.98
C ASN A 35 -15.59 -24.17 17.87
N SER A 36 -15.04 -24.21 16.65
CA SER A 36 -15.57 -23.46 15.49
C SER A 36 -16.31 -24.31 14.46
N TYR A 37 -16.45 -25.61 14.70
CA TYR A 37 -17.08 -26.53 13.75
C TYR A 37 -18.58 -26.26 13.57
N SER A 38 -19.27 -25.79 14.62
CA SER A 38 -20.72 -25.51 14.58
C SER A 38 -21.12 -24.40 13.61
N PHE A 39 -20.21 -23.47 13.32
CA PHE A 39 -20.43 -22.36 12.39
C PHE A 39 -19.47 -22.39 11.18
N GLY A 40 -18.81 -23.53 10.93
CA GLY A 40 -17.92 -23.72 9.78
C GLY A 40 -16.64 -22.89 9.80
N GLY A 41 -16.23 -22.38 10.97
CA GLY A 41 -15.05 -21.52 11.10
C GLY A 41 -13.74 -22.30 11.10
N LYS A 42 -12.73 -21.78 10.39
CA LYS A 42 -11.35 -22.32 10.39
C LYS A 42 -10.45 -21.52 11.32
N LYS A 43 -9.56 -22.21 12.04
CA LYS A 43 -8.52 -21.61 12.90
C LYS A 43 -7.16 -22.07 12.43
N THR A 44 -6.21 -21.15 12.39
CA THR A 44 -4.82 -21.43 11.97
C THR A 44 -3.88 -20.59 12.80
N LEU A 45 -2.80 -21.20 13.29
CA LEU A 45 -1.69 -20.49 13.91
C LEU A 45 -0.71 -20.07 12.82
N VAL A 46 -0.26 -18.82 12.86
CA VAL A 46 0.66 -18.26 11.88
C VAL A 46 1.83 -17.62 12.62
N LEU A 47 3.03 -18.12 12.38
CA LEU A 47 4.27 -17.49 12.81
C LEU A 47 4.74 -16.55 11.69
N SER A 48 4.99 -15.28 12.03
CA SER A 48 5.45 -14.29 11.05
C SER A 48 6.30 -13.23 11.71
N THR A 49 7.36 -12.82 11.03
CA THR A 49 8.15 -11.64 11.39
C THR A 49 7.45 -10.37 10.88
N ALA A 50 7.31 -9.37 11.73
CA ALA A 50 6.83 -8.04 11.35
C ALA A 50 8.03 -7.11 11.12
N GLY A 51 8.04 -6.41 9.99
CA GLY A 51 9.00 -5.34 9.72
C GLY A 51 8.43 -3.97 10.10
N VAL A 52 9.15 -2.91 9.73
CA VAL A 52 8.75 -1.51 9.97
C VAL A 52 7.38 -1.17 9.37
N LEU A 53 7.06 -1.74 8.21
CA LEU A 53 5.78 -1.56 7.52
C LEU A 53 4.69 -2.55 7.98
N GLY A 54 4.97 -3.34 9.03
CA GLY A 54 4.11 -4.37 9.56
C GLY A 54 4.36 -5.75 8.94
N GLY A 55 3.29 -6.53 8.83
CA GLY A 55 3.36 -7.88 8.25
C GLY A 55 3.51 -7.88 6.71
N LYS A 56 3.68 -9.06 6.15
CA LYS A 56 3.78 -9.26 4.69
C LYS A 56 2.57 -8.68 3.94
N ASN A 57 2.79 -7.59 3.20
CA ASN A 57 1.78 -6.98 2.33
C ASN A 57 2.39 -6.41 1.03
N SER A 58 2.21 -7.13 -0.09
CA SER A 58 2.68 -6.70 -1.42
C SER A 58 1.74 -5.72 -2.13
N PHE A 59 0.62 -5.32 -1.51
CA PHE A 59 -0.32 -4.38 -2.10
C PHE A 59 0.25 -2.97 -2.16
N LEU A 60 0.80 -2.46 -1.05
CA LEU A 60 1.35 -1.10 -0.99
C LEU A 60 2.45 -0.90 -2.04
N GLY A 61 3.45 -1.79 -2.09
CA GLY A 61 4.54 -1.68 -3.04
C GLY A 61 4.08 -1.64 -4.50
N ARG A 62 3.17 -2.55 -4.90
CA ARG A 62 2.59 -2.53 -6.24
C ARG A 62 1.79 -1.26 -6.52
N GLY A 63 1.03 -0.78 -5.54
CA GLY A 63 0.28 0.47 -5.65
C GLY A 63 1.19 1.66 -5.96
N TYR A 64 2.27 1.83 -5.21
CA TYR A 64 3.23 2.90 -5.44
C TYR A 64 3.90 2.81 -6.81
N VAL A 65 4.32 1.60 -7.23
CA VAL A 65 4.93 1.41 -8.56
C VAL A 65 3.96 1.76 -9.68
N VAL A 66 2.70 1.30 -9.60
CA VAL A 66 1.70 1.61 -10.63
C VAL A 66 1.42 3.11 -10.72
N VAL A 67 1.20 3.77 -9.58
CA VAL A 67 0.94 5.22 -9.55
C VAL A 67 2.14 6.01 -10.06
N GLY A 68 3.36 5.62 -9.66
CA GLY A 68 4.60 6.22 -10.13
C GLY A 68 4.77 6.10 -11.64
N MET A 69 4.51 4.92 -12.21
CA MET A 69 4.57 4.70 -13.65
C MET A 69 3.56 5.55 -14.43
N VAL A 70 2.32 5.65 -13.94
CA VAL A 70 1.29 6.50 -14.57
C VAL A 70 1.71 7.98 -14.56
N CYS A 71 2.25 8.45 -13.43
CA CYS A 71 2.73 9.84 -13.30
C CYS A 71 3.90 10.12 -14.25
N LEU A 72 4.87 9.20 -14.35
CA LEU A 72 6.01 9.33 -15.25
C LEU A 72 5.59 9.34 -16.73
N LEU A 73 4.66 8.46 -17.12
CA LEU A 73 4.14 8.44 -18.49
C LEU A 73 3.43 9.75 -18.84
N LEU A 74 2.62 10.28 -17.92
CA LEU A 74 1.96 11.57 -18.12
C LEU A 74 2.97 12.72 -18.25
N ALA A 75 3.98 12.75 -17.37
CA ALA A 75 5.04 13.75 -17.43
C ALA A 75 5.80 13.70 -18.77
N LEU A 76 6.14 12.50 -19.26
CA LEU A 76 6.80 12.32 -20.56
C LEU A 76 5.90 12.77 -21.72
N LEU A 77 4.61 12.40 -21.71
CA LEU A 77 3.65 12.83 -22.72
C LEU A 77 3.52 14.35 -22.78
N LEU A 78 3.36 15.00 -21.62
CA LEU A 78 3.30 16.46 -21.54
C LEU A 78 4.62 17.11 -22.00
N THR A 79 5.77 16.53 -21.63
CA THR A 79 7.08 17.04 -22.06
C THR A 79 7.23 16.97 -23.58
N VAL A 80 6.88 15.83 -24.19
CA VAL A 80 6.90 15.68 -25.65
C VAL A 80 5.91 16.63 -26.31
N LEU A 81 4.70 16.78 -25.77
CA LEU A 81 3.70 17.70 -26.28
C LEU A 81 4.19 19.15 -26.26
N CYS A 82 4.80 19.60 -25.15
CA CYS A 82 5.37 20.94 -25.03
C CYS A 82 6.55 21.19 -26.00
N LEU A 83 7.34 20.17 -26.33
CA LEU A 83 8.42 20.28 -27.31
C LEU A 83 7.92 20.32 -28.76
N VAL A 84 6.89 19.52 -29.08
CA VAL A 84 6.33 19.44 -30.44
C VAL A 84 5.41 20.64 -30.73
N PHE A 85 4.61 21.04 -29.75
CA PHE A 85 3.78 22.25 -29.79
C PHE A 85 4.28 23.21 -28.71
N PRO A 86 5.34 23.98 -28.98
CA PRO A 86 5.69 25.09 -28.12
C PRO A 86 4.51 26.07 -28.17
N LEU A 87 3.64 26.03 -27.15
CA LEU A 87 2.63 27.06 -26.92
C LEU A 87 3.40 28.37 -26.79
N LYS A 88 3.37 29.15 -27.87
CA LYS A 88 4.09 30.41 -27.97
C LYS A 88 3.39 31.40 -27.05
N GLU A 89 3.98 31.69 -25.90
CA GLU A 89 3.44 32.68 -24.95
C GLU A 89 3.15 34.04 -25.61
N GLN A 90 3.81 34.32 -26.74
CA GLN A 90 3.59 35.52 -27.55
C GLN A 90 2.15 35.63 -28.10
N ASP A 91 1.46 34.52 -28.38
CA ASP A 91 0.06 34.55 -28.85
C ASP A 91 -0.93 34.80 -27.71
N LEU A 92 -0.57 34.47 -26.47
CA LEU A 92 -1.41 34.69 -25.28
C LEU A 92 -1.35 36.15 -24.82
N LEU A 93 -0.17 36.80 -24.89
CA LEU A 93 -0.01 38.23 -24.61
C LEU A 93 -0.68 39.14 -25.66
N LEU A 94 -0.80 38.68 -26.91
CA LEU A 94 -1.57 39.36 -27.97
C LEU A 94 -3.09 39.24 -27.78
N ARG A 95 -3.58 38.13 -27.20
CA ARG A 95 -5.01 37.90 -26.93
C ARG A 95 -5.49 38.44 -25.58
N TYR A 96 -4.62 38.53 -24.57
CA TYR A 96 -4.94 39.07 -23.25
C TYR A 96 -3.91 40.12 -22.81
N PRO A 97 -4.07 41.38 -23.24
CA PRO A 97 -3.19 42.45 -22.79
C PRO A 97 -3.39 42.70 -21.28
N PRO A 98 -2.33 42.92 -20.51
CA PRO A 98 -2.38 43.09 -19.05
C PRO A 98 -3.14 44.34 -18.57
N SER A 99 -3.63 45.18 -19.50
CA SER A 99 -4.33 46.44 -19.21
C SER A 99 -5.78 46.30 -18.71
N ARG A 100 -6.33 45.08 -18.60
CA ARG A 100 -7.73 44.85 -18.17
C ARG A 100 -7.93 44.31 -16.76
N LEU A 101 -6.86 44.09 -15.99
CA LEU A 101 -6.93 43.63 -14.59
C LEU A 101 -6.79 44.75 -13.55
N ALA A 102 -6.66 46.00 -13.99
CA ALA A 102 -6.58 47.18 -13.12
C ALA A 102 -7.83 48.05 -13.27
N ARG A 103 -9.00 47.55 -12.88
CA ARG A 103 -10.14 48.36 -12.44
C ARG A 103 -11.02 47.58 -11.48
#